data_AF-A0A7Y3L350-F1
#
_entry.id   AF-A0A7Y3L350-F1
#
_cell.length_a   1.000
_cell.length_b   1.000
_cell.length_c   1.000
_cell.angle_alpha   90.00
_cell.angle_beta   90.00
_cell.angle_gamma   90.00
#
_symmetry.space_group_name_H-M   'P 1'
#
loop_
_entity.id
_entity.type
_entity.pdbx_description
1 polymer ?
#
loop_
_entity_poly.entity_id
_entity_poly.type
_entity_poly.pdbx_seq_one_letter_code
_entity_poly.pdbx_strand_id
1 'polypeptide(L)'
;MIFLTNVSRAQLPAFPPGIPLTTATVRTAVNYVPSKHQFIYSYLVTNSKHSVGKAVEFDIDISTLSGIRLLGSAQMSDNASSFFAPVHNVIVPYDFVSQPKGWSSGEMQRTAMWSGDPAILPGQSLGAFILTSDDSLPGIRRFAIKPAYDSSDFVPGGIDDPGDMTSEQVVDLDNAIQKVIQSHGFLIGPVQLPTRVDIGQLLVYLTSLTHQAVSLGWIYGPGSDGIVQSLDAKLTAAKASAAFGDDKTAINQLNAFVNELQALRGKHFNDNAFYLLQANAQFILSKLSAP
;
A
#
# COMPACT_ATOMS: atom_id res chain seq x y z
N MET A 1 -48.56 4.32 -4.51
CA MET A 1 -47.80 3.34 -3.70
C MET A 1 -47.32 2.27 -4.66
N ILE A 2 -46.13 2.46 -5.25
CA ILE A 2 -45.56 1.57 -6.26
C ILE A 2 -44.54 0.70 -5.51
N PHE A 3 -44.79 -0.60 -5.46
CA PHE A 3 -43.86 -1.57 -4.90
C PHE A 3 -42.70 -1.73 -5.88
N LEU A 4 -41.49 -1.32 -5.46
CA LEU A 4 -40.25 -1.70 -6.11
C LEU A 4 -40.01 -3.20 -5.83
N THR A 5 -40.16 -4.00 -6.88
CA THR A 5 -39.85 -5.43 -6.89
C THR A 5 -38.34 -5.63 -6.72
N ASN A 6 -38.00 -6.54 -5.80
CA ASN A 6 -36.67 -7.08 -5.58
C ASN A 6 -35.99 -7.47 -6.90
N VAL A 7 -34.91 -6.76 -7.27
CA VAL A 7 -33.93 -7.31 -8.19
C VAL A 7 -33.20 -8.41 -7.41
N SER A 8 -33.61 -9.65 -7.67
CA SER A 8 -32.90 -10.85 -7.25
C SER A 8 -31.42 -10.68 -7.57
N ARG A 9 -30.54 -10.77 -6.56
CA ARG A 9 -29.10 -10.96 -6.76
C ARG A 9 -28.95 -12.15 -7.72
N ALA A 10 -28.67 -11.89 -8.99
CA ALA A 10 -28.29 -12.93 -9.93
C ALA A 10 -27.11 -13.65 -9.29
N GLN A 11 -27.29 -14.94 -9.06
CA GLN A 11 -26.28 -15.84 -8.52
C GLN A 11 -25.11 -15.76 -9.49
N LEU A 12 -24.00 -15.12 -9.09
CA LEU A 12 -22.80 -15.02 -9.92
C LEU A 12 -22.48 -16.43 -10.43
N PRO A 13 -22.20 -16.61 -11.74
CA PRO A 13 -21.86 -17.92 -12.27
C PRO A 13 -20.71 -18.48 -11.44
N ALA A 14 -20.82 -19.75 -11.05
CA ALA A 14 -19.73 -20.42 -10.37
C ALA A 14 -18.52 -20.37 -11.30
N PHE A 15 -17.51 -19.58 -10.94
CA PHE A 15 -16.25 -19.58 -11.67
C PHE A 15 -15.74 -21.01 -11.74
N PRO A 16 -15.17 -21.46 -12.87
CA PRO A 16 -14.61 -22.79 -13.00
C PRO A 16 -13.68 -23.06 -11.79
N PRO A 17 -13.85 -24.18 -11.07
CA PRO A 17 -12.99 -24.49 -9.95
C PRO A 17 -11.55 -24.62 -10.45
N GLY A 18 -10.68 -23.68 -10.06
CA GLY A 18 -9.25 -23.74 -10.42
C GLY A 18 -8.56 -22.44 -10.86
N ILE A 19 -9.16 -21.25 -10.69
CA ILE A 19 -8.48 -19.99 -11.07
C ILE A 19 -8.00 -19.22 -9.82
N PRO A 20 -6.85 -19.57 -9.20
CA PRO A 20 -6.17 -18.66 -8.31
C PRO A 20 -5.44 -17.64 -9.16
N LEU A 21 -6.14 -16.55 -9.37
CA LEU A 21 -5.72 -15.45 -10.21
C LEU A 21 -4.61 -14.66 -9.52
N THR A 22 -3.65 -14.22 -10.31
CA THR A 22 -2.44 -13.46 -9.94
C THR A 22 -2.12 -13.43 -8.45
N THR A 23 -1.32 -14.38 -7.95
CA THR A 23 -0.67 -14.18 -6.64
C THR A 23 0.54 -13.28 -6.87
N ALA A 24 0.52 -12.03 -6.41
CA ALA A 24 1.66 -11.14 -6.57
C ALA A 24 2.00 -10.41 -5.28
N THR A 25 3.30 -10.17 -5.08
CA THR A 25 3.82 -9.49 -3.89
C THR A 25 4.58 -8.25 -4.30
N VAL A 26 4.47 -7.19 -3.50
CA VAL A 26 5.21 -5.95 -3.71
C VAL A 26 6.19 -5.76 -2.56
N ARG A 27 7.47 -5.58 -2.90
CA ARG A 27 8.49 -5.10 -1.96
C ARG A 27 8.68 -3.61 -2.19
N THR A 28 8.69 -2.84 -1.11
CA THR A 28 8.93 -1.40 -1.17
C THR A 28 10.27 -1.05 -0.54
N ALA A 29 11.00 -0.13 -1.16
CA ALA A 29 12.08 0.62 -0.54
C ALA A 29 11.71 2.09 -0.48
N VAL A 30 12.07 2.76 0.61
CA VAL A 30 11.81 4.20 0.79
C VAL A 30 13.12 4.88 1.17
N ASN A 31 13.45 5.95 0.47
CA ASN A 31 14.59 6.80 0.78
C ASN A 31 14.11 8.23 1.09
N TYR A 32 14.58 8.79 2.21
CA TYR A 32 14.34 10.18 2.54
C TYR A 32 15.50 11.05 2.06
N VAL A 33 15.21 12.17 1.40
CA VAL A 33 16.19 13.15 0.91
C VAL A 33 16.02 14.44 1.72
N PRO A 34 16.76 14.62 2.84
CA PRO A 34 16.55 15.74 3.76
C PRO A 34 16.68 17.11 3.10
N SER A 35 17.62 17.27 2.18
CA SER A 35 17.88 18.55 1.48
C SER A 35 16.73 19.01 0.58
N LYS A 36 15.83 18.10 0.20
CA LYS A 36 14.65 18.37 -0.63
C LYS A 36 13.33 18.19 0.14
N HIS A 37 13.39 17.76 1.39
CA HIS A 37 12.22 17.29 2.15
C HIS A 37 11.35 16.28 1.37
N GLN A 38 12.00 15.43 0.57
CA GLN A 38 11.35 14.54 -0.39
C GLN A 38 11.53 13.08 0.00
N PHE A 39 10.51 12.26 -0.23
CA PHE A 39 10.60 10.81 -0.17
C PHE A 39 10.61 10.20 -1.57
N ILE A 40 11.44 9.17 -1.76
CA ILE A 40 11.50 8.37 -2.99
C ILE A 40 11.04 6.96 -2.64
N TYR A 41 9.97 6.49 -3.27
CA TYR A 41 9.42 5.15 -3.12
C TYR A 41 9.79 4.32 -4.34
N SER A 42 10.39 3.16 -4.14
CA SER A 42 10.73 2.22 -5.21
C SER A 42 10.02 0.90 -4.97
N TYR A 43 9.28 0.43 -5.97
CA TYR A 43 8.51 -0.81 -5.89
C TYR A 43 9.13 -1.90 -6.77
N LEU A 44 9.21 -3.10 -6.21
CA LEU A 44 9.52 -4.33 -6.93
C LEU A 44 8.29 -5.24 -6.87
N VAL A 45 7.62 -5.37 -8.01
CA VAL A 45 6.46 -6.24 -8.18
C VAL A 45 6.95 -7.63 -8.57
N THR A 46 6.50 -8.66 -7.85
CA THR A 46 6.83 -10.06 -8.16
C THR A 46 5.55 -10.83 -8.40
N ASN A 47 5.40 -11.36 -9.62
CA ASN A 47 4.32 -12.26 -9.96
C ASN A 47 4.74 -13.67 -9.52
N SER A 48 4.01 -14.29 -8.59
CA SER A 48 4.44 -15.58 -8.02
C SER A 48 4.45 -16.67 -9.09
N LYS A 49 5.34 -17.65 -8.93
CA LYS A 49 5.43 -18.82 -9.82
C LYS A 49 4.16 -19.68 -9.87
N HIS A 50 3.26 -19.50 -8.91
CA HIS A 50 1.96 -20.18 -8.81
C HIS A 50 0.83 -19.35 -9.44
N SER A 51 1.12 -18.15 -9.93
CA SER A 51 0.16 -17.35 -10.67
C SER A 51 -0.19 -18.03 -11.99
N VAL A 52 -1.46 -18.00 -12.34
CA VAL A 52 -1.96 -18.49 -13.64
C VAL A 52 -2.02 -17.40 -14.72
N GLY A 53 -1.74 -16.14 -14.38
CA GLY A 53 -1.83 -15.00 -15.29
C GLY A 53 -0.58 -14.13 -15.29
N LYS A 54 -0.46 -13.30 -16.34
CA LYS A 54 0.59 -12.27 -16.46
C LYS A 54 0.08 -10.95 -15.87
N ALA A 55 0.88 -10.28 -15.05
CA ALA A 55 0.52 -8.96 -14.50
C ALA A 55 0.86 -7.85 -15.51
N VAL A 56 -0.12 -7.00 -15.82
CA VAL A 56 0.04 -5.90 -16.79
C VAL A 56 -0.25 -4.53 -16.20
N GLU A 57 -0.80 -4.49 -14.99
CA GLU A 57 -1.13 -3.25 -14.31
C GLU A 57 -0.77 -3.34 -12.83
N PHE A 58 -0.28 -2.23 -12.28
CA PHE A 58 0.07 -2.07 -10.88
C PHE A 58 -0.44 -0.72 -10.38
N ASP A 59 -1.23 -0.78 -9.31
CA ASP A 59 -2.03 0.32 -8.78
C ASP A 59 -1.66 0.59 -7.33
N ILE A 60 -1.55 1.86 -6.95
CA ILE A 60 -1.34 2.30 -5.57
C ILE A 60 -2.37 3.36 -5.20
N ASP A 61 -3.03 3.16 -4.05
CA ASP A 61 -3.94 4.16 -3.49
C ASP A 61 -3.15 5.39 -3.03
N ILE A 62 -3.45 6.53 -3.63
CA ILE A 62 -2.87 7.85 -3.30
C ILE A 62 -3.94 8.82 -2.80
N SER A 63 -5.13 8.31 -2.50
CA SER A 63 -6.19 9.12 -1.90
C SER A 63 -5.78 9.61 -0.51
N THR A 64 -6.23 10.82 -0.18
CA THR A 64 -6.11 11.31 1.19
C THR A 64 -7.05 10.56 2.13
N LEU A 65 -6.52 10.18 3.28
CA LEU A 65 -7.33 10.04 4.48
C LEU A 65 -7.35 11.43 5.13
N SER A 66 -8.50 11.89 5.64
CA SER A 66 -8.59 13.19 6.29
C SER A 66 -7.68 13.25 7.53
N GLY A 67 -6.61 14.06 7.48
CA GLY A 67 -5.59 14.20 8.54
C GLY A 67 -4.55 13.07 8.57
N ILE A 68 -3.73 12.97 9.63
CA ILE A 68 -2.95 11.75 9.93
C ILE A 68 -3.92 10.64 10.38
N ARG A 69 -4.87 10.25 9.54
CA ARG A 69 -5.74 9.13 9.82
C ARG A 69 -5.04 7.87 9.38
N LEU A 70 -4.80 7.01 10.35
CA LEU A 70 -4.33 5.65 10.17
C LEU A 70 -5.42 4.83 9.49
N LEU A 71 -5.03 3.75 8.80
CA LEU A 71 -6.02 2.76 8.40
C LEU A 71 -6.54 2.10 9.69
N GLY A 72 -7.85 2.20 9.93
CA GLY A 72 -8.46 1.47 11.04
C GLY A 72 -8.36 -0.04 10.81
N SER A 73 -8.40 -0.84 11.88
CA SER A 73 -8.35 -2.31 11.78
C SER A 73 -9.41 -2.88 10.80
N ALA A 74 -10.61 -2.30 10.77
CA ALA A 74 -11.65 -2.64 9.81
C ALA A 74 -11.26 -2.34 8.35
N GLN A 75 -10.55 -1.24 8.09
CA GLN A 75 -10.05 -0.89 6.76
C GLN A 75 -8.87 -1.76 6.33
N MET A 76 -8.17 -2.36 7.29
CA MET A 76 -7.12 -3.34 7.05
C MET A 76 -7.68 -4.75 6.79
N SER A 77 -8.94 -5.01 7.17
CA SER A 77 -9.61 -6.32 7.03
C SER A 77 -10.63 -6.41 5.88
N ASP A 78 -10.89 -5.33 5.13
CA ASP A 78 -12.06 -5.23 4.27
C ASP A 78 -11.94 -5.90 2.89
N ASN A 79 -13.06 -6.49 2.46
CA ASN A 79 -13.25 -7.34 1.29
C ASN A 79 -13.02 -6.64 -0.07
N ALA A 80 -12.56 -7.41 -1.06
CA ALA A 80 -12.15 -7.03 -2.42
C ALA A 80 -13.13 -6.14 -3.25
N SER A 81 -14.41 -6.02 -2.86
CA SER A 81 -15.45 -5.44 -3.73
C SER A 81 -15.44 -3.92 -3.86
N SER A 82 -14.67 -3.18 -3.06
CA SER A 82 -14.60 -1.71 -3.04
C SER A 82 -13.19 -1.17 -2.73
N PHE A 83 -12.15 -1.86 -3.19
CA PHE A 83 -10.77 -1.65 -2.73
C PHE A 83 -10.25 -0.20 -2.86
N PHE A 84 -10.67 0.52 -3.91
CA PHE A 84 -10.35 1.94 -4.15
C PHE A 84 -11.58 2.86 -4.15
N ALA A 85 -12.68 2.48 -3.47
CA ALA A 85 -13.81 3.39 -3.37
C ALA A 85 -13.33 4.72 -2.75
N PRO A 86 -13.45 5.86 -3.47
CA PRO A 86 -12.81 7.11 -3.05
C PRO A 86 -13.36 7.57 -1.71
N VAL A 87 -12.51 7.62 -0.68
CA VAL A 87 -12.93 8.03 0.67
C VAL A 87 -12.98 9.56 0.80
N HIS A 88 -12.12 10.31 0.10
CA HIS A 88 -12.06 11.79 0.16
C HIS A 88 -11.54 12.44 -1.13
N ASN A 89 -11.97 13.69 -1.39
CA ASN A 89 -11.74 14.45 -2.63
C ASN A 89 -10.32 15.04 -2.85
N VAL A 90 -9.35 14.70 -2.02
CA VAL A 90 -7.99 15.25 -2.13
C VAL A 90 -7.01 14.11 -2.41
N ILE A 91 -6.00 14.40 -3.23
CA ILE A 91 -4.90 13.50 -3.60
C ILE A 91 -3.64 13.95 -2.86
N VAL A 92 -2.85 13.01 -2.34
CA VAL A 92 -1.55 13.32 -1.73
C VAL A 92 -0.60 13.76 -2.85
N PRO A 93 0.09 14.91 -2.76
CA PRO A 93 1.06 15.33 -3.78
C PRO A 93 2.14 14.27 -4.02
N TYR A 94 2.36 13.92 -5.28
CA TYR A 94 3.33 12.91 -5.71
C TYR A 94 3.70 13.14 -7.18
N ASP A 95 4.83 12.58 -7.59
CA ASP A 95 5.28 12.58 -8.98
C ASP A 95 5.79 11.20 -9.40
N PHE A 96 5.65 10.88 -10.69
CA PHE A 96 6.28 9.71 -11.30
C PHE A 96 7.72 10.04 -11.68
N VAL A 97 8.68 9.32 -11.10
CA VAL A 97 10.11 9.53 -11.41
C VAL A 97 10.57 8.60 -12.53
N SER A 98 10.16 7.34 -12.47
CA SER A 98 10.51 6.35 -13.49
C SER A 98 9.47 5.26 -13.57
N GLN A 99 9.51 4.57 -14.71
CA GLN A 99 8.74 3.38 -14.99
C GLN A 99 9.62 2.35 -15.71
N PRO A 100 9.30 1.04 -15.61
CA PRO A 100 9.98 0.03 -16.41
C PRO A 100 9.82 0.28 -17.92
N LYS A 101 10.78 -0.21 -18.72
CA LYS A 101 10.72 -0.08 -20.18
C LYS A 101 9.46 -0.77 -20.72
N GLY A 102 8.70 -0.06 -21.56
CA GLY A 102 7.44 -0.57 -22.15
C GLY A 102 6.22 -0.40 -21.26
N TRP A 103 6.40 0.15 -20.05
CA TRP A 103 5.31 0.56 -19.18
C TRP A 103 5.07 2.06 -19.30
N SER A 104 3.85 2.47 -19.02
CA SER A 104 3.37 3.84 -18.90
C SER A 104 2.87 4.07 -17.48
N SER A 105 3.06 5.27 -16.95
CA SER A 105 2.49 5.71 -15.68
C SER A 105 1.38 6.73 -15.89
N GLY A 106 0.40 6.74 -15.00
CA GLY A 106 -0.65 7.75 -15.00
C GLY A 106 -1.41 7.77 -13.69
N GLU A 107 -2.26 8.78 -13.56
CA GLU A 107 -3.24 8.84 -12.49
C GLU A 107 -4.60 8.43 -13.01
N MET A 108 -5.26 7.49 -12.32
CA MET A 108 -6.65 7.17 -12.60
C MET A 108 -7.40 7.01 -11.29
N GLN A 109 -8.50 7.75 -11.13
CA GLN A 109 -9.40 7.62 -9.97
C GLN A 109 -8.65 7.68 -8.61
N ARG A 110 -7.66 8.57 -8.47
CA ARG A 110 -6.85 8.72 -7.23
C ARG A 110 -5.99 7.48 -6.92
N THR A 111 -5.56 6.82 -7.97
CA THR A 111 -4.62 5.71 -7.94
C THR A 111 -3.42 6.11 -8.81
N ALA A 112 -2.22 5.96 -8.26
CA ALA A 112 -1.01 5.98 -9.08
C ALA A 112 -0.93 4.62 -9.78
N MET A 113 -1.04 4.63 -11.10
CA MET A 113 -1.15 3.44 -11.92
C MET A 113 0.07 3.34 -12.85
N TRP A 114 0.56 2.12 -13.02
CA TRP A 114 1.44 1.76 -14.12
C TRP A 114 0.81 0.62 -14.91
N SER A 115 0.85 0.71 -16.23
CA SER A 115 0.42 -0.37 -17.12
C SER A 115 1.40 -0.54 -18.28
N GLY A 116 1.61 -1.76 -18.76
CA GLY A 116 2.61 -1.96 -19.81
C GLY A 116 2.80 -3.37 -20.36
N ASP A 117 3.64 -3.42 -21.40
CA ASP A 117 4.12 -4.63 -22.05
C ASP A 117 5.65 -4.50 -22.31
N PRO A 118 6.50 -5.50 -21.96
CA PRO A 118 6.15 -6.85 -21.56
C PRO A 118 5.48 -6.93 -20.19
N ALA A 119 4.43 -7.75 -20.11
CA ALA A 119 3.80 -8.16 -18.86
C ALA A 119 4.80 -8.87 -17.92
N ILE A 120 4.54 -8.82 -16.61
CA ILE A 120 5.30 -9.60 -15.62
C ILE A 120 4.77 -11.03 -15.62
N LEU A 121 5.54 -11.98 -16.16
CA LEU A 121 5.13 -13.39 -16.24
C LEU A 121 5.22 -14.09 -14.87
N PRO A 122 4.52 -15.22 -14.67
CA PRO A 122 4.65 -16.02 -13.44
C PRO A 122 6.12 -16.36 -13.13
N GLY A 123 6.52 -16.12 -11.88
CA GLY A 123 7.89 -16.32 -11.40
C GLY A 123 8.86 -15.18 -11.72
N GLN A 124 8.41 -14.13 -12.42
CA GLN A 124 9.23 -12.95 -12.71
C GLN A 124 8.97 -11.81 -11.73
N SER A 125 9.97 -10.94 -11.61
CA SER A 125 9.89 -9.68 -10.89
C SER A 125 10.23 -8.53 -11.82
N LEU A 126 9.54 -7.40 -11.65
CA LEU A 126 9.80 -6.16 -12.36
C LEU A 126 9.88 -5.01 -11.35
N GLY A 127 10.93 -4.19 -11.46
CA GLY A 127 11.16 -3.03 -10.61
C GLY A 127 11.08 -1.72 -11.38
N ALA A 128 11.68 -0.67 -10.83
CA ALA A 128 11.71 0.67 -11.42
C ALA A 128 10.36 1.40 -11.51
N PHE A 129 9.35 0.91 -10.79
CA PHE A 129 8.17 1.68 -10.44
C PHE A 129 8.56 2.67 -9.34
N ILE A 130 8.73 3.94 -9.67
CA ILE A 130 9.24 4.94 -8.72
C ILE A 130 8.31 6.14 -8.61
N LEU A 131 7.92 6.44 -7.38
CA LEU A 131 7.24 7.68 -7.00
C LEU A 131 8.15 8.57 -6.17
N THR A 132 7.99 9.87 -6.31
CA THR A 132 8.42 10.86 -5.32
C THR A 132 7.24 11.51 -4.67
N SER A 133 7.43 11.98 -3.44
CA SER A 133 6.45 12.82 -2.78
C SER A 133 7.15 13.89 -1.97
N ASP A 134 6.73 15.13 -2.19
CA ASP A 134 7.15 16.29 -1.41
C ASP A 134 6.11 16.50 -0.29
N ASP A 135 6.53 17.05 0.85
CA ASP A 135 5.63 17.46 1.94
C ASP A 135 4.58 16.41 2.35
N SER A 136 5.03 15.16 2.43
CA SER A 136 4.24 13.98 2.75
C SER A 136 5.04 13.05 3.65
N LEU A 137 4.39 12.03 4.22
CA LEU A 137 5.04 11.01 5.04
C LEU A 137 4.86 9.64 4.38
N PRO A 138 5.84 8.72 4.53
CA PRO A 138 5.62 7.33 4.21
C PRO A 138 4.56 6.75 5.14
N GLY A 139 3.56 6.11 4.57
CA GLY A 139 2.56 5.38 5.33
C GLY A 139 2.04 4.18 4.57
N ILE A 140 1.05 3.51 5.17
CA ILE A 140 0.53 2.25 4.65
C ILE A 140 -0.56 2.55 3.63
N ARG A 141 -0.39 2.05 2.40
CA ARG A 141 -1.32 2.19 1.28
C ARG A 141 -1.77 0.85 0.76
N ARG A 142 -2.96 0.84 0.16
CA ARG A 142 -3.46 -0.30 -0.59
C ARG A 142 -2.79 -0.35 -1.95
N PHE A 143 -2.57 -1.54 -2.45
CA PHE A 143 -2.18 -1.76 -3.84
C PHE A 143 -3.05 -2.82 -4.48
N ALA A 144 -3.13 -2.76 -5.80
CA ALA A 144 -3.66 -3.85 -6.62
C ALA A 144 -2.71 -4.15 -7.78
N ILE A 145 -2.70 -5.41 -8.21
CA ILE A 145 -2.00 -5.88 -9.40
C ILE A 145 -3.04 -6.57 -10.25
N LYS A 146 -3.24 -6.08 -11.48
CA LYS A 146 -4.25 -6.61 -12.39
C LYS A 146 -3.58 -7.43 -13.48
N PRO A 147 -4.09 -8.65 -13.74
CA PRO A 147 -3.61 -9.42 -14.87
C PRO A 147 -4.19 -8.91 -16.17
N ALA A 148 -3.54 -9.24 -17.29
CA ALA A 148 -4.23 -9.21 -18.57
C ALA A 148 -5.12 -10.43 -18.64
N TYR A 149 -6.39 -10.21 -18.99
CA TYR A 149 -7.36 -11.27 -19.25
C TYR A 149 -8.20 -10.87 -20.45
N ASP A 150 -8.72 -11.87 -21.15
CA ASP A 150 -9.79 -11.68 -22.13
C ASP A 150 -11.10 -12.05 -21.44
N SER A 151 -12.06 -11.12 -21.36
CA SER A 151 -13.35 -11.40 -20.72
C SER A 151 -14.15 -12.48 -21.46
N SER A 152 -13.87 -12.71 -22.75
CA SER A 152 -14.46 -13.79 -23.53
C SER A 152 -13.97 -15.19 -23.10
N ASP A 153 -12.88 -15.29 -22.34
CA ASP A 153 -12.45 -16.58 -21.75
C ASP A 153 -13.36 -17.04 -20.59
N PHE A 154 -14.27 -16.16 -20.13
CA PHE A 154 -15.06 -16.35 -18.92
C PHE A 154 -16.57 -16.34 -19.17
N VAL A 155 -17.01 -16.65 -20.40
CA VAL A 155 -18.43 -16.68 -20.74
C VAL A 155 -19.21 -17.58 -19.74
N PRO A 156 -20.24 -17.04 -19.06
CA PRO A 156 -21.05 -17.81 -18.13
C PRO A 156 -21.70 -19.02 -18.79
N GLY A 157 -21.78 -20.15 -18.08
CA GLY A 157 -22.44 -21.35 -18.58
C GLY A 157 -23.88 -21.08 -19.01
N GLY A 158 -24.24 -21.53 -20.22
CA GLY A 158 -25.55 -21.28 -20.84
C GLY A 158 -25.55 -20.16 -21.88
N ILE A 159 -24.40 -19.53 -22.12
CA ILE A 159 -24.16 -18.63 -23.26
C ILE A 159 -23.10 -19.32 -24.13
N ASP A 160 -23.45 -19.66 -25.37
CA ASP A 160 -22.56 -20.41 -26.28
C ASP A 160 -21.60 -19.47 -27.05
N ASP A 161 -22.00 -18.21 -27.27
CA ASP A 161 -21.19 -17.18 -27.94
C ASP A 161 -21.06 -15.94 -27.03
N PRO A 162 -19.84 -15.46 -26.70
CA PRO A 162 -19.66 -14.18 -25.99
C PRO A 162 -20.39 -13.01 -26.65
N GLY A 163 -20.62 -13.07 -27.97
CA GLY A 163 -21.39 -12.08 -28.73
C GLY A 163 -22.88 -12.02 -28.38
N ASP A 164 -23.42 -13.05 -27.72
CA ASP A 164 -24.82 -13.08 -27.26
C ASP A 164 -25.04 -12.34 -25.93
N MET A 165 -23.96 -11.90 -25.26
CA MET A 165 -24.06 -11.14 -24.02
C MET A 165 -24.55 -9.71 -24.26
N THR A 166 -25.49 -9.22 -23.45
CA THR A 166 -25.83 -7.80 -23.45
C THR A 166 -24.67 -6.96 -22.91
N SER A 167 -24.60 -5.67 -23.27
CA SER A 167 -23.56 -4.78 -22.75
C SER A 167 -23.55 -4.70 -21.22
N GLU A 168 -24.71 -4.80 -20.56
CA GLU A 168 -24.83 -4.85 -19.10
C GLU A 168 -24.24 -6.15 -18.53
N GLN A 169 -24.54 -7.30 -19.14
CA GLN A 169 -23.95 -8.59 -18.75
C GLN A 169 -22.43 -8.62 -18.93
N VAL A 170 -21.91 -8.00 -19.98
CA VAL A 170 -20.47 -7.88 -20.21
C VAL A 170 -19.83 -7.04 -19.10
N VAL A 171 -20.42 -5.89 -18.76
CA VAL A 171 -19.93 -5.03 -17.67
C VAL A 171 -19.99 -5.74 -16.32
N ASP A 172 -21.08 -6.45 -16.02
CA ASP A 172 -21.23 -7.20 -14.77
C ASP A 172 -20.24 -8.37 -14.66
N LEU A 173 -20.04 -9.10 -15.75
CA LEU A 173 -19.04 -10.16 -15.83
C LEU A 173 -17.63 -9.58 -15.65
N ASP A 174 -17.31 -8.49 -16.34
CA ASP A 174 -16.01 -7.82 -16.23
C ASP A 174 -15.74 -7.38 -14.80
N ASN A 175 -16.70 -6.71 -14.17
CA ASN A 175 -16.62 -6.29 -12.76
C ASN A 175 -16.48 -7.49 -11.82
N ALA A 176 -17.14 -8.61 -12.09
CA ALA A 176 -17.04 -9.82 -11.28
C ALA A 176 -15.67 -10.48 -11.43
N ILE A 177 -15.15 -10.60 -12.66
CA ILE A 177 -13.83 -11.12 -12.97
C ILE A 177 -12.79 -10.22 -12.28
N GLN A 178 -12.78 -8.91 -12.52
CA GLN A 178 -11.83 -7.98 -11.92
C GLN A 178 -11.70 -8.14 -10.39
N LYS A 179 -12.82 -8.35 -9.68
CA LYS A 179 -12.82 -8.55 -8.22
C LYS A 179 -12.14 -9.84 -7.78
N VAL A 180 -12.21 -10.89 -8.60
CA VAL A 180 -11.63 -12.19 -8.27
C VAL A 180 -10.20 -12.29 -8.79
N ILE A 181 -9.87 -11.59 -9.89
CA ILE A 181 -8.60 -11.80 -10.59
C ILE A 181 -7.39 -11.04 -10.05
N GLN A 182 -7.64 -9.98 -9.28
CA GLN A 182 -6.61 -9.05 -8.87
C GLN A 182 -5.89 -9.54 -7.61
N SER A 183 -4.57 -9.37 -7.59
CA SER A 183 -3.82 -9.45 -6.33
C SER A 183 -3.95 -8.12 -5.62
N HIS A 184 -4.28 -8.11 -4.34
CA HIS A 184 -4.31 -6.89 -3.56
C HIS A 184 -3.56 -7.06 -2.23
N GLY A 185 -3.12 -5.94 -1.66
CA GLY A 185 -2.44 -5.95 -0.37
C GLY A 185 -2.08 -4.57 0.12
N PHE A 186 -1.12 -4.52 1.04
CA PHE A 186 -0.61 -3.29 1.61
C PHE A 186 0.86 -3.10 1.26
N LEU A 187 1.26 -1.85 1.05
CA LEU A 187 2.63 -1.42 0.81
C LEU A 187 2.90 -0.06 1.44
N ILE A 188 4.11 0.49 1.24
CA ILE A 188 4.43 1.85 1.68
C ILE A 188 4.20 2.85 0.55
N GLY A 189 3.37 3.86 0.78
CA GLY A 189 3.16 4.94 -0.18
C GLY A 189 3.00 6.29 0.52
N PRO A 190 2.84 7.37 -0.27
CA PRO A 190 2.77 8.72 0.27
C PRO A 190 1.46 8.96 1.02
N VAL A 191 1.56 9.58 2.19
CA VAL A 191 0.46 10.07 3.03
C VAL A 191 0.59 11.57 3.22
N GLN A 192 -0.53 12.27 3.20
CA GLN A 192 -0.56 13.72 3.41
C GLN A 192 0.09 14.08 4.76
N LEU A 193 1.09 14.96 4.73
CA LEU A 193 1.62 15.58 5.94
C LEU A 193 0.56 16.54 6.50
N PRO A 194 0.37 16.60 7.83
CA PRO A 194 -0.47 17.63 8.43
C PRO A 194 -0.03 19.04 8.04
N THR A 195 -0.98 19.94 7.94
CA THR A 195 -0.73 21.37 7.70
C THR A 195 0.22 21.98 8.73
N ARG A 196 0.20 21.46 9.97
CA ARG A 196 1.14 21.86 11.03
C ARG A 196 1.94 20.65 11.49
N VAL A 197 3.25 20.73 11.32
CA VAL A 197 4.18 19.70 11.77
C VAL A 197 4.45 19.88 13.26
N ASP A 198 3.96 18.95 14.07
CA ASP A 198 4.24 18.86 15.51
C ASP A 198 5.02 17.58 15.79
N ILE A 199 6.20 17.69 16.43
CA ILE A 199 7.07 16.54 16.69
C ILE A 199 6.36 15.48 17.53
N GLY A 200 5.56 15.90 18.52
CA GLY A 200 4.78 14.99 19.36
C GLY A 200 3.76 14.18 18.55
N GLN A 201 3.07 14.81 17.60
CA GLN A 201 2.14 14.14 16.69
C GLN A 201 2.86 13.20 15.72
N LEU A 202 4.03 13.58 15.19
CA LEU A 202 4.83 12.70 14.34
C LEU A 202 5.30 11.44 15.09
N LEU A 203 5.70 11.59 16.36
CA LEU A 203 6.10 10.45 17.20
C LEU A 203 4.91 9.52 17.48
N VAL A 204 3.72 10.08 17.75
CA VAL A 204 2.47 9.28 17.88
C VAL A 204 2.13 8.56 16.57
N TYR A 205 2.34 9.21 15.44
CA TYR A 205 2.16 8.58 14.12
C TYR A 205 3.12 7.39 13.94
N LEU A 206 4.40 7.57 14.25
CA LEU A 206 5.41 6.52 14.14
C LEU A 206 5.12 5.33 15.08
N THR A 207 4.66 5.57 16.31
CA THR A 207 4.15 4.51 17.21
C THR A 207 3.00 3.75 16.55
N SER A 208 2.04 4.47 15.97
CA SER A 208 0.88 3.86 15.33
C SER A 208 1.24 3.05 14.08
N LEU A 209 2.25 3.46 13.32
CA LEU A 209 2.80 2.68 12.21
C LEU A 209 3.47 1.39 12.70
N THR A 210 4.13 1.43 13.87
CA THR A 210 4.75 0.25 14.49
C THR A 210 3.68 -0.82 14.78
N HIS A 211 2.57 -0.44 15.41
CA HIS A 211 1.48 -1.38 15.68
C HIS A 211 0.77 -1.88 14.41
N GLN A 212 0.54 -1.03 13.41
CA GLN A 212 -0.03 -1.50 12.14
C GLN A 212 0.89 -2.48 11.43
N ALA A 213 2.21 -2.26 11.48
CA ALA A 213 3.17 -3.19 10.90
C ALA A 213 3.12 -4.58 11.58
N VAL A 214 2.82 -4.66 12.88
CA VAL A 214 2.55 -5.93 13.56
C VAL A 214 1.27 -6.57 13.04
N SER A 215 0.16 -5.80 12.97
CA SER A 215 -1.13 -6.30 12.49
C SER A 215 -1.08 -6.83 11.05
N LEU A 216 -0.18 -6.28 10.23
CA LEU A 216 0.07 -6.75 8.85
C LEU A 216 1.04 -7.93 8.76
N GLY A 217 1.59 -8.40 9.88
CA GLY A 217 2.64 -9.42 9.91
C GLY A 217 3.97 -8.96 9.31
N TRP A 218 4.19 -7.64 9.19
CA TRP A 218 5.47 -7.10 8.73
C TRP A 218 6.54 -7.11 9.81
N ILE A 219 6.10 -7.01 11.08
CA ILE A 219 6.87 -7.38 12.26
C ILE A 219 6.38 -8.75 12.73
N TYR A 220 7.27 -9.73 12.84
CA TYR A 220 6.90 -11.13 13.02
C TYR A 220 7.88 -11.92 13.90
N GLY A 221 7.48 -13.16 14.18
CA GLY A 221 8.30 -14.16 14.88
C GLY A 221 8.07 -14.19 16.39
N PRO A 222 8.62 -15.21 17.09
CA PRO A 222 8.54 -15.31 18.55
C PRO A 222 9.18 -14.06 19.18
N GLY A 223 8.47 -13.43 20.12
CA GLY A 223 8.95 -12.23 20.80
C GLY A 223 8.64 -10.90 20.08
N SER A 224 7.78 -10.90 19.06
CA SER A 224 7.29 -9.66 18.42
C SER A 224 6.75 -8.65 19.44
N ASP A 225 6.06 -9.12 20.49
CA ASP A 225 5.50 -8.24 21.53
C ASP A 225 6.60 -7.52 22.33
N GLY A 226 7.68 -8.23 22.67
CA GLY A 226 8.83 -7.64 23.37
C GLY A 226 9.58 -6.63 22.50
N ILE A 227 9.68 -6.90 21.20
CA ILE A 227 10.23 -5.95 20.22
C ILE A 227 9.37 -4.68 20.18
N VAL A 228 8.05 -4.82 20.04
CA VAL A 228 7.13 -3.67 19.98
C VAL A 228 7.20 -2.85 21.27
N GLN A 229 7.21 -3.49 22.43
CA GLN A 229 7.37 -2.82 23.71
C GLN A 229 8.69 -2.03 23.81
N SER A 230 9.79 -2.62 23.32
CA SER A 230 11.11 -1.98 23.27
C SER A 230 11.12 -0.74 22.36
N LEU A 231 10.47 -0.82 21.20
CA LEU A 231 10.31 0.29 20.27
C LEU A 231 9.41 1.40 20.84
N ASP A 232 8.27 1.04 21.43
CA ASP A 232 7.32 1.97 22.04
C ASP A 232 7.94 2.75 23.20
N ALA A 233 8.77 2.09 24.02
CA ALA A 233 9.49 2.74 25.11
C ALA A 233 10.41 3.84 24.59
N LYS A 234 11.12 3.61 23.47
CA LYS A 234 12.02 4.61 22.87
C LYS A 234 11.26 5.78 22.26
N LEU A 235 10.16 5.50 21.55
CA LEU A 235 9.31 6.55 20.98
C LEU A 235 8.62 7.39 22.07
N THR A 236 8.20 6.75 23.17
CA THR A 236 7.62 7.43 24.33
C THR A 236 8.65 8.32 25.02
N ALA A 237 9.88 7.82 25.23
CA ALA A 237 10.97 8.60 25.80
C ALA A 237 11.35 9.78 24.91
N ALA A 238 11.47 9.58 23.59
CA ALA A 238 11.74 10.64 22.62
C ALA A 238 10.67 11.73 22.68
N LYS A 239 9.39 11.33 22.76
CA LYS A 239 8.25 12.26 22.84
C LYS A 239 8.28 13.07 24.13
N ALA A 240 8.58 12.43 25.26
CA ALA A 240 8.71 13.13 26.54
C ALA A 240 9.84 14.17 26.49
N SER A 241 11.03 13.80 26.01
CA SER A 241 12.16 14.73 25.89
C SER A 241 11.85 15.91 24.97
N ALA A 242 11.25 15.66 23.79
CA ALA A 242 10.85 16.73 22.86
C ALA A 242 9.80 17.68 23.49
N ALA A 243 8.85 17.15 24.28
CA ALA A 243 7.86 17.98 24.96
C ALA A 243 8.48 18.91 26.03
N PHE A 244 9.64 18.57 26.57
CA PHE A 244 10.43 19.42 27.49
C PHE A 244 11.45 20.32 26.77
N GLY A 245 11.53 20.28 25.43
CA GLY A 245 12.54 21.01 24.66
C GLY A 245 13.96 20.43 24.75
N ASP A 246 14.10 19.18 25.22
CA ASP A 246 15.39 18.47 25.23
C ASP A 246 15.58 17.67 23.93
N ASP A 247 15.81 18.41 22.85
CA ASP A 247 15.94 17.84 21.50
C ASP A 247 17.14 16.89 21.39
N LYS A 248 18.23 17.16 22.13
CA LYS A 248 19.40 16.29 22.17
C LYS A 248 19.06 14.90 22.71
N THR A 249 18.33 14.83 23.81
CA THR A 249 17.90 13.54 24.36
C THR A 249 16.87 12.88 23.44
N ALA A 250 15.94 13.63 22.86
CA ALA A 250 14.98 13.10 21.89
C ALA A 250 15.67 12.46 20.67
N ILE A 251 16.68 13.14 20.11
CA ILE A 251 17.53 12.64 19.02
C ILE A 251 18.23 11.34 19.41
N ASN A 252 18.80 11.27 20.61
CA ASN A 252 19.48 10.05 21.10
C ASN A 252 18.52 8.86 21.19
N GLN A 253 17.28 9.08 21.65
CA GLN A 253 16.25 8.02 21.72
C GLN A 253 15.82 7.55 20.32
N LEU A 254 15.66 8.47 19.37
CA LEU A 254 15.34 8.12 17.97
C LEU A 254 16.49 7.39 17.27
N ASN A 255 17.74 7.76 17.53
CA ASN A 255 18.90 7.02 17.02
C ASN A 255 18.95 5.60 17.59
N ALA A 256 18.67 5.43 18.89
CA ALA A 256 18.55 4.10 19.48
C ALA A 256 17.43 3.27 18.84
N PHE A 257 16.29 3.89 18.54
CA PHE A 257 15.18 3.26 17.80
C PHE A 257 15.64 2.80 16.40
N VAL A 258 16.27 3.68 15.62
CA VAL A 258 16.77 3.35 14.27
C VAL A 258 17.81 2.21 14.31
N ASN A 259 18.72 2.21 15.28
CA ASN A 259 19.72 1.16 15.44
C ASN A 259 19.07 -0.21 15.73
N GLU A 260 18.01 -0.24 16.54
CA GLU A 260 17.24 -1.47 16.79
C GLU A 260 16.53 -1.98 15.52
N LEU A 261 15.92 -1.08 14.73
CA LEU A 261 15.33 -1.46 13.44
C LEU A 261 16.36 -2.12 12.51
N GLN A 262 17.58 -1.55 12.45
CA GLN A 262 18.66 -2.10 11.63
C GLN A 262 19.11 -3.49 12.12
N ALA A 263 19.20 -3.68 13.43
CA ALA A 263 19.62 -4.96 14.02
C ALA A 263 18.61 -6.10 13.79
N LEU A 264 17.32 -5.75 13.66
CA LEU A 264 16.20 -6.68 13.50
C LEU A 264 15.77 -6.88 12.04
N ARG A 265 16.28 -6.08 11.10
CA ARG A 265 16.00 -6.20 9.67
C ARG A 265 16.31 -7.61 9.14
N GLY A 266 15.35 -8.23 8.47
CA GLY A 266 15.49 -9.58 7.91
C GLY A 266 15.41 -10.72 8.94
N LYS A 267 15.28 -10.41 10.24
CA LYS A 267 15.08 -11.41 11.32
C LYS A 267 13.65 -11.40 11.83
N HIS A 268 13.18 -10.22 12.20
CA HIS A 268 11.83 -10.00 12.74
C HIS A 268 11.04 -8.97 11.94
N PHE A 269 11.68 -8.37 10.93
CA PHE A 269 11.15 -7.27 10.12
C PHE A 269 11.30 -7.69 8.66
N ASN A 270 10.22 -7.59 7.90
CA ASN A 270 10.35 -7.57 6.44
C ASN A 270 10.81 -6.18 5.98
N ASP A 271 11.11 -6.04 4.69
CA ASP A 271 11.56 -4.75 4.14
C ASP A 271 10.51 -3.64 4.33
N ASN A 272 9.21 -3.95 4.23
CA ASN A 272 8.16 -2.96 4.38
C ASN A 272 8.11 -2.39 5.81
N ALA A 273 8.21 -3.21 6.86
CA ALA A 273 8.32 -2.69 8.23
C ALA A 273 9.56 -1.82 8.41
N PHE A 274 10.72 -2.29 7.92
CA PHE A 274 11.97 -1.58 8.07
C PHE A 274 11.95 -0.19 7.42
N TYR A 275 11.61 -0.12 6.12
CA TYR A 275 11.62 1.15 5.39
C TYR A 275 10.53 2.11 5.87
N LEU A 276 9.35 1.60 6.26
CA LEU A 276 8.27 2.43 6.81
C LEU A 276 8.72 3.17 8.07
N LEU A 277 9.29 2.43 9.03
CA LEU A 277 9.65 2.99 10.33
C LEU A 277 10.93 3.81 10.25
N GLN A 278 11.93 3.35 9.48
CA GLN A 278 13.19 4.07 9.33
C GLN A 278 12.99 5.44 8.66
N ALA A 279 12.27 5.50 7.55
CA ALA A 279 12.12 6.74 6.79
C ALA A 279 11.36 7.80 7.60
N ASN A 280 10.32 7.39 8.34
CA ASN A 280 9.61 8.29 9.26
C ASN A 280 10.51 8.75 10.42
N ALA A 281 11.30 7.87 11.03
CA ALA A 281 12.22 8.26 12.10
C ALA A 281 13.29 9.25 11.61
N GLN A 282 13.83 9.05 10.41
CA GLN A 282 14.80 9.96 9.78
C GLN A 282 14.21 11.33 9.49
N PHE A 283 12.93 11.40 9.10
CA PHE A 283 12.23 12.66 8.94
C PHE A 283 12.06 13.40 10.26
N ILE A 284 11.69 12.70 11.34
CA ILE A 284 11.56 13.33 12.67
C ILE A 284 12.93 13.85 13.14
N LEU A 285 13.99 13.06 12.96
CA LEU A 285 15.37 13.48 13.26
C LEU A 285 15.77 14.74 12.49
N SER A 286 15.40 14.86 11.21
CA SER A 286 15.72 16.06 10.42
C SER A 286 15.00 17.31 10.92
N LYS A 287 13.79 17.17 11.46
CA LYS A 287 13.02 18.27 12.06
C LYS A 287 13.56 18.68 13.43
N LEU A 288 14.06 17.74 14.23
CA LEU A 288 14.71 18.02 15.52
C LEU A 288 16.12 18.61 15.39
N SER A 289 16.80 18.34 14.27
CA SER A 289 18.15 18.84 14.01
C SER A 289 18.18 20.17 13.26
N ALA A 290 17.01 20.69 12.87
CA ALA A 290 16.92 21.98 12.21
C ALA A 290 17.16 23.10 13.26
N PRO A 291 18.03 24.08 12.95
CA PRO A 291 18.34 25.18 13.86
C PRO A 291 17.16 26.15 14.08
#